data_AF-A0A8T7JK19-F1
#
_entry.id   AF-A0A8T7JK19-F1
#
_cell.length_a   1.000
_cell.length_b   1.000
_cell.length_c   1.000
_cell.angle_alpha   90.00
_cell.angle_beta   90.00
_cell.angle_gamma   90.00
#
_symmetry.space_group_name_H-M   'P 1'
#
loop_
_entity.id
_entity.type
_entity.pdbx_description
1 polymer ?
#
loop_
_entity_poly.entity_id
_entity_poly.type
_entity_poly.pdbx_seq_one_letter_code
_entity_poly.pdbx_strand_id
1 'polypeptide(L)'
;MQNSLKQLTRRVLTATALISSFVFSQSALAENCYIMVHGHGTNGTIKSGSNQPALDYWRSSHFSQYNGSDFLAYLVGPNDNYGIVGYNSTDEAGYPYWRNETAGEIARQIIAIKQGNGDGYTHDQAGTQCNANDDFWVVSHSQGAQQMTFISGNAISGSPYYNTAFNASGSAVSVSYSSAMSGILGVFTTGGAISGTEGADRVCNGNWLDALINAAFLGKDCNDSVKWMQTNEAYLARNLIGTNLAAPMYVMGGYKSFPGVEGASAGLLTGEDDGYINLASQMSCSGSPKRNLWDDLNSYKTFLGIAYGSPTYRCNNSNKGTPRTYNMASVYTDHDAERNGGIAYPDYTNIENGLSCGNGRNMAARIGICTEL
;
A
#
# COMPACT_ATOMS: atom_id res chain seq x y z
N MET A 1 -71.47 -14.00 -16.03
CA MET A 1 -70.15 -14.61 -16.30
C MET A 1 -69.06 -13.61 -16.71
N GLN A 2 -69.31 -12.66 -17.63
CA GLN A 2 -68.28 -11.71 -18.10
C GLN A 2 -67.65 -10.80 -17.02
N ASN A 3 -68.40 -10.36 -16.00
CA ASN A 3 -67.85 -9.48 -14.94
C ASN A 3 -66.91 -10.20 -13.97
N SER A 4 -67.09 -11.51 -13.77
CA SER A 4 -66.24 -12.34 -12.90
C SER A 4 -64.89 -12.62 -13.56
N LEU A 5 -64.86 -12.84 -14.89
CA LEU A 5 -63.61 -13.00 -15.63
C LEU A 5 -62.73 -11.75 -15.53
N LYS A 6 -63.29 -10.54 -15.71
CA LYS A 6 -62.53 -9.28 -15.66
C LYS A 6 -61.87 -9.01 -14.30
N GLN A 7 -62.54 -9.40 -13.20
CA GLN A 7 -61.97 -9.29 -11.85
C GLN A 7 -60.85 -10.32 -11.61
N LEU A 8 -60.99 -11.54 -12.16
CA LEU A 8 -59.98 -12.57 -12.06
C LEU A 8 -58.71 -12.17 -12.84
N THR A 9 -58.86 -11.63 -14.06
CA THR A 9 -57.71 -11.19 -14.88
C THR A 9 -56.95 -10.04 -14.21
N ARG A 10 -57.67 -9.08 -13.60
CA ARG A 10 -57.03 -7.97 -12.86
C ARG A 10 -56.25 -8.47 -11.64
N ARG A 11 -56.78 -9.41 -10.87
CA ARG A 11 -56.11 -9.97 -9.67
C ARG A 11 -54.90 -10.82 -10.03
N VAL A 12 -54.96 -11.57 -11.13
CA VAL A 12 -53.82 -12.36 -11.62
C VAL A 12 -52.71 -11.42 -12.12
N LEU A 13 -53.05 -10.35 -12.85
CA LEU A 13 -52.08 -9.37 -13.36
C LEU A 13 -51.37 -8.59 -12.23
N THR A 14 -52.08 -8.19 -11.16
CA THR A 14 -51.43 -7.55 -10.00
C THR A 14 -50.59 -8.52 -9.18
N ALA A 15 -51.00 -9.79 -9.06
CA ALA A 15 -50.20 -10.82 -8.38
C ALA A 15 -48.91 -11.15 -9.15
N THR A 16 -48.96 -11.25 -10.49
CA THR A 16 -47.75 -11.44 -11.30
C THR A 16 -46.82 -10.23 -11.26
N ALA A 17 -47.33 -9.00 -11.23
CA ALA A 17 -46.49 -7.80 -11.17
C ALA A 17 -45.72 -7.65 -9.84
N LEU A 18 -46.35 -8.05 -8.73
CA LEU A 18 -45.72 -8.09 -7.40
C LEU A 18 -44.72 -9.24 -7.28
N ILE A 19 -44.97 -10.40 -7.89
CA ILE A 19 -44.02 -11.53 -7.87
C ILE A 19 -42.83 -11.26 -8.80
N SER A 20 -43.03 -10.61 -9.95
CA SER A 20 -41.92 -10.22 -10.83
C SER A 20 -41.05 -9.08 -10.29
N SER A 21 -41.51 -8.31 -9.30
CA SER A 21 -40.70 -7.30 -8.63
C SER A 21 -39.86 -7.85 -7.46
N PHE A 22 -40.14 -9.08 -6.99
CA PHE A 22 -39.29 -9.80 -6.03
C PHE A 22 -38.23 -10.70 -6.67
N VAL A 23 -38.31 -10.96 -7.99
CA VAL A 23 -37.37 -11.85 -8.70
C VAL A 23 -36.22 -11.07 -9.39
N PHE A 24 -36.23 -9.74 -9.34
CA PHE A 24 -35.16 -8.88 -9.85
C PHE A 24 -34.48 -8.00 -8.79
N SER A 25 -34.62 -8.33 -7.50
CA SER A 25 -33.57 -7.97 -6.55
C SER A 25 -32.37 -8.88 -6.84
N GLN A 26 -31.63 -8.60 -7.92
CA GLN A 26 -30.22 -8.96 -7.91
C GLN A 26 -29.68 -8.29 -6.65
N SER A 27 -29.27 -9.10 -5.68
CA SER A 27 -28.28 -8.64 -4.72
C SER A 27 -27.14 -8.06 -5.56
N ALA A 28 -27.04 -6.73 -5.63
CA ALA A 28 -25.81 -6.10 -6.04
C ALA A 28 -24.79 -6.62 -5.05
N LEU A 29 -23.99 -7.60 -5.49
CA LEU A 29 -22.82 -8.01 -4.74
C LEU A 29 -21.97 -6.74 -4.64
N ALA A 30 -21.51 -6.41 -3.43
CA ALA A 30 -20.57 -5.32 -3.28
C ALA A 30 -19.36 -5.64 -4.16
N GLU A 31 -18.98 -4.69 -5.01
CA GLU A 31 -17.76 -4.79 -5.81
C GLU A 31 -16.58 -4.44 -4.91
N ASN A 32 -15.41 -5.06 -5.12
CA ASN A 32 -14.22 -4.62 -4.40
C ASN A 32 -13.77 -3.26 -4.93
N CYS A 33 -13.48 -2.33 -4.03
CA CYS A 33 -12.78 -1.08 -4.35
C CYS A 33 -11.38 -1.08 -3.73
N TYR A 34 -10.34 -1.02 -4.56
CA TYR A 34 -8.96 -0.89 -4.09
C TYR A 34 -8.52 0.58 -4.06
N ILE A 35 -8.29 1.11 -2.85
CA ILE A 35 -7.76 2.45 -2.66
C ILE A 35 -6.23 2.41 -2.66
N MET A 36 -5.62 3.02 -3.66
CA MET A 36 -4.20 2.95 -3.98
C MET A 36 -3.45 4.14 -3.37
N VAL A 37 -2.46 3.88 -2.51
CA VAL A 37 -1.67 4.91 -1.80
C VAL A 37 -0.19 4.79 -2.18
N HIS A 38 0.30 5.72 -3.02
CA HIS A 38 1.64 5.67 -3.60
C HIS A 38 2.77 5.89 -2.57
N GLY A 39 4.01 5.63 -3.03
CA GLY A 39 5.26 5.76 -2.28
C GLY A 39 5.91 7.15 -2.37
N HIS A 40 7.23 7.20 -2.13
CA HIS A 40 8.03 8.42 -1.96
C HIS A 40 8.71 8.88 -3.25
N GLY A 41 8.49 10.13 -3.66
CA GLY A 41 9.06 10.71 -4.89
C GLY A 41 8.00 11.15 -5.90
N THR A 42 6.74 10.94 -5.55
CA THR A 42 5.59 11.22 -6.41
C THR A 42 4.86 12.47 -5.95
N ASN A 43 4.65 13.42 -6.86
CA ASN A 43 3.72 14.53 -6.64
C ASN A 43 2.31 14.13 -7.08
N GLY A 44 1.59 13.46 -6.19
CA GLY A 44 0.23 13.00 -6.45
C GLY A 44 -0.80 14.11 -6.52
N THR A 45 -0.48 15.36 -6.18
CA THR A 45 -1.46 16.46 -6.25
C THR A 45 -1.84 16.85 -7.68
N ILE A 46 -1.07 16.37 -8.68
CA ILE A 46 -1.28 16.66 -10.09
C ILE A 46 -2.28 15.66 -10.70
N LYS A 47 -3.40 16.19 -11.22
CA LYS A 47 -4.51 15.42 -11.84
C LYS A 47 -4.94 16.09 -13.15
N SER A 48 -4.06 16.15 -14.15
CA SER A 48 -4.30 16.99 -15.34
C SER A 48 -4.05 16.22 -16.64
N GLY A 49 -5.14 15.87 -17.34
CA GLY A 49 -5.06 15.20 -18.64
C GLY A 49 -4.25 13.90 -18.54
N SER A 50 -3.22 13.77 -19.37
CA SER A 50 -2.30 12.62 -19.35
C SER A 50 -1.18 12.73 -18.30
N ASN A 51 -1.13 13.80 -17.51
CA ASN A 51 -0.17 13.97 -16.44
C ASN A 51 -0.86 13.67 -15.10
N GLN A 52 -0.74 12.42 -14.64
CA GLN A 52 -1.41 11.92 -13.44
C GLN A 52 -0.43 11.09 -12.60
N PRO A 53 0.61 11.69 -12.01
CA PRO A 53 1.76 10.96 -11.47
C PRO A 53 1.41 9.87 -10.46
N ALA A 54 0.41 10.09 -9.59
CA ALA A 54 -0.03 9.07 -8.63
C ALA A 54 -0.75 7.88 -9.28
N LEU A 55 -1.47 8.08 -10.39
CA LEU A 55 -2.04 6.98 -11.18
C LEU A 55 -0.94 6.29 -11.97
N ASP A 56 -0.09 7.07 -12.65
CA ASP A 56 1.03 6.56 -13.44
C ASP A 56 2.02 5.76 -12.58
N TYR A 57 2.12 6.07 -11.28
CA TYR A 57 2.87 5.33 -10.29
C TYR A 57 2.58 3.82 -10.30
N TRP A 58 1.29 3.48 -10.40
CA TRP A 58 0.82 2.09 -10.34
C TRP A 58 0.82 1.40 -11.71
N ARG A 59 0.99 2.17 -12.78
CA ARG A 59 0.89 1.70 -14.16
C ARG A 59 2.22 1.60 -14.88
N SER A 60 3.19 2.39 -14.44
CA SER A 60 4.50 2.47 -15.06
C SER A 60 5.50 1.57 -14.34
N SER A 61 6.34 0.92 -15.15
CA SER A 61 7.43 0.08 -14.67
C SER A 61 8.76 0.77 -14.94
N HIS A 62 9.61 0.85 -13.91
CA HIS A 62 10.91 1.52 -14.01
C HIS A 62 12.02 0.61 -14.52
N PHE A 63 11.86 -0.72 -14.41
CA PHE A 63 12.81 -1.67 -14.94
C PHE A 63 12.39 -2.16 -16.33
N SER A 64 13.36 -2.19 -17.25
CA SER A 64 13.17 -2.65 -18.63
C SER A 64 12.59 -4.06 -18.71
N GLN A 65 12.95 -4.94 -17.76
CA GLN A 65 12.43 -6.30 -17.65
C GLN A 65 10.94 -6.40 -17.28
N TYR A 66 10.36 -5.31 -16.76
CA TYR A 66 8.93 -5.20 -16.45
C TYR A 66 8.24 -4.17 -17.34
N ASN A 67 8.89 -3.71 -18.42
CA ASN A 67 8.31 -2.71 -19.30
C ASN A 67 6.96 -3.19 -19.87
N GLY A 68 5.93 -2.37 -19.72
CA GLY A 68 4.55 -2.72 -20.08
C GLY A 68 3.75 -3.47 -19.00
N SER A 69 4.34 -3.75 -17.83
CA SER A 69 3.59 -4.24 -16.67
C SER A 69 2.81 -3.10 -16.01
N ASP A 70 1.52 -3.34 -15.77
CA ASP A 70 0.58 -2.43 -15.11
C ASP A 70 -0.01 -3.13 -13.88
N PHE A 71 0.24 -2.62 -12.67
CA PHE A 71 -0.23 -3.24 -11.43
C PHE A 71 -1.75 -3.32 -11.37
N LEU A 72 -2.44 -2.27 -11.84
CA LEU A 72 -3.90 -2.19 -11.82
C LEU A 72 -4.52 -3.22 -12.76
N ALA A 73 -3.90 -3.46 -13.92
CA ALA A 73 -4.34 -4.48 -14.86
C ALA A 73 -4.31 -5.91 -14.29
N TYR A 74 -3.45 -6.17 -13.30
CA TYR A 74 -3.38 -7.47 -12.61
C TYR A 74 -4.20 -7.53 -11.33
N LEU A 75 -4.49 -6.38 -10.71
CA LEU A 75 -5.25 -6.28 -9.46
C LEU A 75 -6.76 -6.28 -9.72
N VAL A 76 -7.21 -5.48 -10.68
CA VAL A 76 -8.61 -5.14 -10.87
C VAL A 76 -9.28 -6.21 -11.75
N GLY A 77 -10.17 -7.00 -11.17
CA GLY A 77 -11.03 -7.93 -11.89
C GLY A 77 -12.12 -7.23 -12.73
N PRO A 78 -12.94 -7.98 -13.50
CA PRO A 78 -13.93 -7.41 -14.42
C PRO A 78 -14.97 -6.49 -13.78
N ASN A 79 -15.25 -6.65 -12.50
CA ASN A 79 -16.25 -5.88 -11.74
C ASN A 79 -15.59 -5.13 -10.57
N ASP A 80 -14.26 -5.07 -10.51
CA ASP A 80 -13.60 -4.38 -9.41
C ASP A 80 -13.43 -2.89 -9.76
N ASN A 81 -13.43 -2.08 -8.71
CA ASN A 81 -13.18 -0.65 -8.76
C ASN A 81 -11.85 -0.32 -8.09
N TYR A 82 -11.35 0.88 -8.34
CA TYR A 82 -10.19 1.40 -7.62
C TYR A 82 -10.30 2.91 -7.44
N GLY A 83 -9.52 3.45 -6.53
CA GLY A 83 -9.40 4.90 -6.33
C GLY A 83 -7.96 5.25 -5.98
N ILE A 84 -7.45 6.33 -6.57
CA ILE A 84 -6.07 6.77 -6.40
C ILE A 84 -6.01 7.89 -5.35
N VAL A 85 -5.19 7.68 -4.32
CA VAL A 85 -4.84 8.74 -3.39
C VAL A 85 -3.59 9.45 -3.89
N GLY A 86 -3.71 10.77 -4.11
CA GLY A 86 -2.61 11.61 -4.56
C GLY A 86 -2.19 12.64 -3.52
N TYR A 87 -1.04 12.43 -2.88
CA TYR A 87 -0.44 13.39 -1.96
C TYR A 87 0.96 13.78 -2.45
N ASN A 88 1.54 14.88 -1.92
CA ASN A 88 2.89 15.26 -2.31
C ASN A 88 3.92 14.54 -1.42
N SER A 89 4.63 13.58 -2.01
CA SER A 89 5.64 12.75 -1.35
C SER A 89 7.07 12.99 -1.87
N THR A 90 7.24 14.04 -2.69
CA THR A 90 8.51 14.38 -3.34
C THR A 90 9.59 14.80 -2.35
N ASP A 91 10.83 14.75 -2.82
CA ASP A 91 11.99 15.23 -2.07
C ASP A 91 11.89 16.72 -1.73
N GLU A 92 11.36 17.52 -2.65
CA GLU A 92 11.16 18.95 -2.44
C GLU A 92 10.08 19.27 -1.40
N ALA A 93 9.08 18.39 -1.25
CA ALA A 93 8.02 18.57 -0.26
C ALA A 93 8.52 18.29 1.16
N GLY A 94 9.33 17.24 1.35
CA GLY A 94 9.98 16.92 2.62
C GLY A 94 9.04 16.65 3.81
N TYR A 95 7.76 16.37 3.54
CA TYR A 95 6.76 16.25 4.60
C TYR A 95 6.88 14.93 5.36
N PRO A 96 6.90 14.96 6.71
CA PRO A 96 6.77 13.73 7.49
C PRO A 96 5.39 13.10 7.33
N TYR A 97 5.28 11.81 7.66
CA TYR A 97 4.06 11.04 7.50
C TYR A 97 2.90 11.45 8.42
N TRP A 98 3.11 12.28 9.43
CA TRP A 98 2.05 12.76 10.33
C TRP A 98 1.48 14.13 9.92
N ARG A 99 1.89 14.67 8.77
CA ARG A 99 1.49 15.99 8.31
C ARG A 99 0.06 16.05 7.82
N ASN A 100 -0.55 17.22 7.95
CA ASN A 100 -1.87 17.47 7.38
C ASN A 100 -1.84 17.46 5.83
N GLU A 101 -0.68 17.80 5.24
CA GLU A 101 -0.43 17.74 3.79
C GLU A 101 -0.19 16.32 3.27
N THR A 102 0.06 15.35 4.17
CA THR A 102 0.25 13.93 3.83
C THR A 102 -0.87 13.09 4.46
N ALA A 103 -0.72 12.57 5.68
CA ALA A 103 -1.75 11.77 6.36
C ALA A 103 -3.12 12.46 6.42
N GLY A 104 -3.13 13.79 6.63
CA GLY A 104 -4.37 14.57 6.60
C GLY A 104 -5.08 14.49 5.25
N GLU A 105 -4.31 14.60 4.17
CA GLU A 105 -4.80 14.61 2.81
C GLU A 105 -5.22 13.22 2.34
N ILE A 106 -4.41 12.20 2.63
CA ILE A 106 -4.73 10.80 2.40
C ILE A 106 -6.08 10.44 3.05
N ALA A 107 -6.28 10.81 4.32
CA ALA A 107 -7.51 10.53 5.03
C ALA A 107 -8.74 11.20 4.39
N ARG A 108 -8.61 12.46 3.96
CA ARG A 108 -9.71 13.17 3.26
C ARG A 108 -10.06 12.51 1.93
N GLN A 109 -9.06 12.08 1.16
CA GLN A 109 -9.28 11.41 -0.12
C GLN A 109 -9.91 10.03 0.06
N ILE A 110 -9.45 9.23 1.04
CA ILE A 110 -10.08 7.94 1.37
C ILE A 110 -11.58 8.14 1.69
N ILE A 111 -11.92 9.16 2.49
CA ILE A 111 -13.32 9.48 2.81
C ILE A 111 -14.11 9.83 1.54
N ALA A 112 -13.56 10.67 0.66
CA ALA A 112 -14.22 11.07 -0.57
C ALA A 112 -14.46 9.90 -1.53
N ILE A 113 -13.44 9.05 -1.72
CA ILE A 113 -13.52 7.84 -2.56
C ILE A 113 -14.62 6.92 -2.02
N LYS A 114 -14.63 6.67 -0.71
CA LYS A 114 -15.64 5.82 -0.06
C LYS A 114 -17.06 6.37 -0.07
N GLN A 115 -17.22 7.66 -0.35
CA GLN A 115 -18.53 8.28 -0.52
C GLN A 115 -19.02 8.21 -1.98
N GLY A 116 -18.23 7.63 -2.89
CA GLY A 116 -18.52 7.63 -4.32
C GLY A 116 -18.32 9.00 -4.98
N ASN A 117 -17.58 9.92 -4.34
CA ASN A 117 -17.29 11.24 -4.92
C ASN A 117 -16.20 11.18 -6.00
N GLY A 118 -15.61 10.00 -6.21
CA GLY A 118 -14.46 9.78 -7.08
C GLY A 118 -13.14 10.26 -6.47
N ASP A 119 -12.05 9.93 -7.16
CA ASP A 119 -10.69 10.31 -6.78
C ASP A 119 -10.13 11.51 -7.59
N GLY A 120 -10.87 11.96 -8.60
CA GLY A 120 -10.50 13.06 -9.50
C GLY A 120 -9.48 12.68 -10.58
N TYR A 121 -9.14 11.40 -10.73
CA TYR A 121 -8.29 10.89 -11.79
C TYR A 121 -9.13 10.39 -12.98
N THR A 122 -8.54 10.46 -14.17
CA THR A 122 -9.08 9.85 -15.38
C THR A 122 -8.59 8.41 -15.46
N HIS A 123 -9.50 7.46 -15.26
CA HIS A 123 -9.22 6.04 -15.35
C HIS A 123 -9.22 5.58 -16.81
N ASP A 124 -8.35 4.63 -17.13
CA ASP A 124 -8.30 4.03 -18.47
C ASP A 124 -9.50 3.10 -18.72
N GLN A 125 -9.92 2.39 -17.68
CA GLN A 125 -11.08 1.51 -17.70
C GLN A 125 -12.33 2.29 -17.29
N ALA A 126 -13.30 2.40 -18.20
CA ALA A 126 -14.58 3.04 -17.93
C ALA A 126 -15.32 2.29 -16.81
N GLY A 127 -15.93 3.04 -15.88
CA GLY A 127 -16.77 2.47 -14.82
C GLY A 127 -16.03 1.88 -13.62
N THR A 128 -14.73 2.14 -13.47
CA THR A 128 -13.91 1.59 -12.36
C THR A 128 -13.78 2.53 -11.15
N GLN A 129 -14.55 3.61 -11.10
CA GLN A 129 -14.56 4.51 -9.95
C GLN A 129 -15.34 3.87 -8.81
N CYS A 130 -14.78 3.94 -7.60
CA CYS A 130 -15.43 3.33 -6.44
C CYS A 130 -16.78 3.97 -6.12
N ASN A 131 -17.73 3.12 -5.72
CA ASN A 131 -19.06 3.49 -5.27
C ASN A 131 -19.17 3.39 -3.75
N ALA A 132 -20.11 4.11 -3.15
CA ALA A 132 -20.26 4.15 -1.69
C ALA A 132 -20.64 2.81 -1.02
N ASN A 133 -21.07 1.83 -1.82
CA ASN A 133 -21.49 0.50 -1.34
C ASN A 133 -20.45 -0.59 -1.65
N ASP A 134 -19.27 -0.22 -2.14
CA ASP A 134 -18.19 -1.16 -2.43
C ASP A 134 -17.56 -1.71 -1.15
N ASP A 135 -16.92 -2.86 -1.28
CA ASP A 135 -16.06 -3.44 -0.25
C ASP A 135 -14.66 -2.83 -0.36
N PHE A 136 -14.28 -2.01 0.62
CA PHE A 136 -13.09 -1.18 0.52
C PHE A 136 -11.83 -1.85 1.08
N TRP A 137 -10.80 -1.92 0.24
CA TRP A 137 -9.46 -2.34 0.58
C TRP A 137 -8.47 -1.21 0.32
N VAL A 138 -7.36 -1.18 1.04
CA VAL A 138 -6.26 -0.24 0.75
C VAL A 138 -5.07 -1.03 0.25
N VAL A 139 -4.44 -0.57 -0.83
CA VAL A 139 -3.14 -1.08 -1.29
C VAL A 139 -2.13 0.07 -1.21
N SER A 140 -1.05 -0.14 -0.47
CA SER A 140 -0.02 0.87 -0.24
C SER A 140 1.37 0.36 -0.62
N HIS A 141 2.23 1.28 -1.05
CA HIS A 141 3.61 0.98 -1.44
C HIS A 141 4.61 1.90 -0.73
N SER A 142 5.81 1.40 -0.44
CA SER A 142 6.93 2.20 0.14
C SER A 142 6.48 3.07 1.32
N GLN A 143 6.68 4.39 1.24
CA GLN A 143 6.27 5.39 2.24
C GLN A 143 4.76 5.39 2.48
N GLY A 144 3.93 5.06 1.49
CA GLY A 144 2.49 4.94 1.64
C GLY A 144 2.09 3.94 2.74
N ALA A 145 2.88 2.89 2.96
CA ALA A 145 2.65 1.95 4.06
C ALA A 145 2.89 2.61 5.44
N GLN A 146 3.92 3.45 5.57
CA GLN A 146 4.20 4.23 6.78
C GLN A 146 3.03 5.19 7.10
N GLN A 147 2.49 5.84 6.06
CA GLN A 147 1.30 6.69 6.16
C GLN A 147 0.09 5.89 6.68
N MET A 148 -0.18 4.74 6.08
CA MET A 148 -1.33 3.92 6.47
C MET A 148 -1.19 3.32 7.87
N THR A 149 0.02 2.98 8.32
CA THR A 149 0.26 2.60 9.72
C THR A 149 -0.11 3.73 10.67
N PHE A 150 0.35 4.95 10.39
CA PHE A 150 0.06 6.12 11.25
C PHE A 150 -1.44 6.46 11.28
N ILE A 151 -2.09 6.50 10.11
CA ILE A 151 -3.53 6.78 9.98
C ILE A 151 -4.35 5.70 10.69
N SER A 152 -4.09 4.42 10.41
CA SER A 152 -4.85 3.30 10.99
C SER A 152 -4.66 3.20 12.50
N GLY A 153 -3.43 3.42 12.98
CA GLY A 153 -3.10 3.37 14.40
C GLY A 153 -3.55 4.61 15.20
N ASN A 154 -3.98 5.68 14.53
CA ASN A 154 -4.59 6.86 15.15
C ASN A 154 -6.07 7.05 14.75
N ALA A 155 -6.68 6.05 14.13
CA ALA A 155 -8.12 6.02 13.83
C ALA A 155 -8.96 5.42 14.97
N ILE A 156 -8.34 4.93 16.05
CA ILE A 156 -9.00 4.32 17.21
C ILE A 156 -9.01 5.28 18.39
N SER A 157 -10.17 5.45 19.03
CA SER A 157 -10.31 6.30 20.21
C SER A 157 -9.33 5.88 21.32
N GLY A 158 -8.68 6.86 21.94
CA GLY A 158 -7.64 6.63 22.96
C GLY A 158 -6.21 6.47 22.40
N SER A 159 -6.04 6.47 21.07
CA SER A 159 -4.70 6.52 20.47
C SER A 159 -4.02 7.89 20.73
N PRO A 160 -2.67 7.95 20.79
CA PRO A 160 -1.93 9.17 21.14
C PRO A 160 -2.29 10.39 20.30
N TYR A 161 -2.55 10.19 19.00
CA TYR A 161 -2.92 11.25 18.06
C TYR A 161 -4.26 10.96 17.39
N TYR A 162 -5.23 10.45 18.17
CA TYR A 162 -6.56 10.12 17.65
C TYR A 162 -7.13 11.27 16.80
N ASN A 163 -7.44 10.97 15.53
CA ASN A 163 -7.96 11.93 14.56
C ASN A 163 -7.16 13.25 14.46
N THR A 164 -5.84 13.18 14.54
CA THR A 164 -4.97 14.36 14.58
C THR A 164 -3.82 14.27 13.57
N ALA A 165 -3.72 15.28 12.71
CA ALA A 165 -2.54 15.56 11.90
C ALA A 165 -1.84 16.83 12.43
N PHE A 166 -0.70 17.19 11.85
CA PHE A 166 0.03 18.40 12.24
C PHE A 166 0.33 19.31 11.04
N ASN A 167 0.18 20.61 11.21
CA ASN A 167 0.50 21.63 10.19
C ASN A 167 1.97 22.09 10.26
N ALA A 168 2.35 23.06 9.42
CA ALA A 168 3.69 23.65 9.31
C ALA A 168 4.32 24.06 10.64
N SER A 169 3.54 24.70 11.51
CA SER A 169 3.96 25.16 12.82
C SER A 169 3.98 24.06 13.89
N GLY A 170 3.70 22.81 13.53
CA GLY A 170 3.56 21.69 14.47
C GLY A 170 2.27 21.74 15.29
N SER A 171 1.30 22.57 14.91
CA SER A 171 0.01 22.67 15.57
C SER A 171 -0.91 21.52 15.12
N ALA A 172 -1.63 20.96 16.08
CA ALA A 172 -2.59 19.89 15.84
C ALA A 172 -3.74 20.38 14.94
N VAL A 173 -4.12 19.54 13.97
CA VAL A 173 -5.24 19.74 13.05
C VAL A 173 -6.15 18.53 13.16
N SER A 174 -7.45 18.76 13.35
CA SER A 174 -8.44 17.68 13.37
C SER A 174 -8.60 17.06 11.98
N VAL A 175 -8.37 15.76 11.89
CA VAL A 175 -8.54 14.96 10.67
C VAL A 175 -9.26 13.67 11.04
N SER A 176 -10.35 13.32 10.35
CA SER A 176 -11.15 12.15 10.71
C SER A 176 -10.56 10.82 10.20
N TYR A 177 -9.42 10.39 10.75
CA TYR A 177 -8.83 9.07 10.48
C TYR A 177 -9.82 7.94 10.76
N SER A 178 -10.62 8.06 11.82
CA SER A 178 -11.68 7.10 12.15
C SER A 178 -12.67 6.91 10.99
N SER A 179 -13.08 8.00 10.33
CA SER A 179 -13.99 7.93 9.18
C SER A 179 -13.30 7.39 7.93
N ALA A 180 -12.02 7.76 7.72
CA ALA A 180 -11.22 7.19 6.64
C ALA A 180 -11.12 5.66 6.77
N MET A 181 -10.84 5.15 7.97
CA MET A 181 -10.63 3.72 8.20
C MET A 181 -11.91 2.92 8.46
N SER A 182 -13.03 3.57 8.80
CA SER A 182 -14.30 2.87 9.08
C SER A 182 -14.79 2.08 7.88
N GLY A 183 -14.87 0.74 7.97
CA GLY A 183 -15.31 -0.09 6.85
C GLY A 183 -14.22 -0.42 5.83
N ILE A 184 -12.96 -0.06 6.08
CA ILE A 184 -11.83 -0.67 5.36
C ILE A 184 -11.65 -2.10 5.86
N LEU A 185 -11.72 -3.08 4.97
CA LEU A 185 -11.64 -4.50 5.28
C LEU A 185 -10.20 -4.95 5.59
N GLY A 186 -9.22 -4.32 4.93
CA GLY A 186 -7.80 -4.56 5.16
C GLY A 186 -6.91 -3.58 4.41
N VAL A 187 -5.68 -3.47 4.87
CA VAL A 187 -4.62 -2.68 4.23
C VAL A 187 -3.51 -3.63 3.80
N PHE A 188 -3.33 -3.79 2.49
CA PHE A 188 -2.20 -4.47 1.90
C PHE A 188 -1.02 -3.52 1.74
N THR A 189 0.16 -3.94 2.19
CA THR A 189 1.40 -3.18 1.97
C THR A 189 2.33 -3.99 1.09
N THR A 190 2.92 -3.35 0.08
CA THR A 190 3.96 -3.89 -0.79
C THR A 190 5.21 -3.04 -0.61
N GLY A 191 6.37 -3.64 -0.37
CA GLY A 191 7.61 -2.90 -0.14
C GLY A 191 7.52 -1.86 1.00
N GLY A 192 6.65 -2.01 2.00
CA GLY A 192 6.32 -0.90 2.89
C GLY A 192 7.45 -0.45 3.83
N ALA A 193 7.71 0.84 3.99
CA ALA A 193 8.66 1.39 4.97
C ALA A 193 8.05 1.50 6.39
N ILE A 194 7.33 0.48 6.86
CA ILE A 194 6.48 0.53 8.08
C ILE A 194 7.28 0.90 9.33
N SER A 195 8.49 0.36 9.46
CA SER A 195 9.43 0.69 10.54
C SER A 195 10.71 1.37 10.01
N GLY A 196 10.61 2.14 8.92
CA GLY A 196 11.72 2.85 8.29
C GLY A 196 12.55 2.01 7.31
N THR A 197 13.71 2.50 6.87
CA THR A 197 14.58 1.82 5.90
C THR A 197 16.04 2.05 6.24
N GLU A 198 16.87 1.02 6.07
CA GLU A 198 18.32 1.13 6.28
C GLU A 198 18.96 2.03 5.21
N GLY A 199 18.31 2.21 4.06
CA GLY A 199 18.74 3.16 3.03
C GLY A 199 18.78 4.57 3.56
N ALA A 200 17.68 5.00 4.17
CA ALA A 200 17.61 6.31 4.81
C ALA A 200 18.65 6.43 5.93
N ASP A 201 18.88 5.37 6.71
CA ASP A 201 19.95 5.39 7.72
C ASP A 201 21.34 5.58 7.14
N ARG A 202 21.66 4.97 6.00
CA ARG A 202 22.97 5.10 5.34
C ARG A 202 23.10 6.43 4.61
N VAL A 203 22.04 6.93 3.97
CA VAL A 203 22.04 8.25 3.34
C VAL A 203 22.22 9.34 4.39
N CYS A 204 21.59 9.21 5.56
CA CYS A 204 21.63 10.23 6.60
C CYS A 204 22.74 10.09 7.64
N ASN A 205 23.17 8.86 7.96
CA ASN A 205 24.13 8.58 9.02
C ASN A 205 25.32 7.72 8.55
N GLY A 206 25.45 7.47 7.24
CA GLY A 206 26.50 6.66 6.66
C GLY A 206 27.88 7.29 6.81
N ASN A 207 28.91 6.47 6.65
CA ASN A 207 30.29 6.94 6.66
C ASN A 207 30.71 7.48 5.28
N TRP A 208 31.95 7.93 5.14
CA TRP A 208 32.46 8.50 3.90
C TRP A 208 32.45 7.54 2.69
N LEU A 209 32.51 6.22 2.91
CA LEU A 209 32.37 5.20 1.86
C LEU A 209 30.91 5.11 1.40
N ASP A 210 29.95 5.15 2.34
CA ASP A 210 28.53 5.24 2.04
C ASP A 210 28.21 6.54 1.28
N ALA A 211 28.84 7.67 1.63
CA ALA A 211 28.68 8.93 0.91
C ALA A 211 29.20 8.85 -0.55
N LEU A 212 30.30 8.13 -0.81
CA LEU A 212 30.81 7.90 -2.16
C LEU A 212 29.86 7.01 -2.98
N ILE A 213 29.28 5.99 -2.34
CA ILE A 213 28.30 5.08 -2.97
C ILE A 213 26.99 5.82 -3.23
N ASN A 214 26.50 6.62 -2.29
CA ASN A 214 25.29 7.42 -2.43
C ASN A 214 25.47 8.47 -3.53
N ALA A 215 26.62 9.16 -3.59
CA ALA A 215 26.91 10.12 -4.65
C ALA A 215 27.11 9.48 -6.03
N ALA A 216 27.67 8.26 -6.09
CA ALA A 216 27.96 7.58 -7.36
C ALA A 216 26.79 6.73 -7.89
N PHE A 217 25.89 6.26 -7.02
CA PHE A 217 24.87 5.27 -7.37
C PHE A 217 23.44 5.61 -6.91
N LEU A 218 23.21 6.59 -6.05
CA LEU A 218 21.83 6.93 -5.61
C LEU A 218 21.46 8.38 -5.90
N GLY A 219 22.44 9.28 -6.03
CA GLY A 219 22.20 10.71 -6.25
C GLY A 219 21.38 11.39 -5.17
N LYS A 220 21.22 10.76 -3.99
CA LYS A 220 20.36 11.25 -2.91
C LYS A 220 21.17 11.79 -1.73
N ASP A 221 20.82 12.99 -1.29
CA ASP A 221 21.26 13.60 -0.05
C ASP A 221 20.26 13.31 1.08
N CYS A 222 20.69 13.41 2.34
CA CYS A 222 19.77 13.36 3.48
C CYS A 222 18.96 14.66 3.60
N ASN A 223 17.89 14.74 2.83
CA ASN A 223 16.86 15.76 2.95
C ASN A 223 15.77 15.33 3.95
N ASP A 224 14.80 16.21 4.20
CA ASP A 224 13.74 15.91 5.17
C ASP A 224 12.88 14.70 4.73
N SER A 225 12.58 14.52 3.44
CA SER A 225 11.79 13.37 2.96
C SER A 225 12.45 12.02 3.28
N VAL A 226 13.77 11.91 3.09
CA VAL A 226 14.54 10.70 3.40
C VAL A 226 14.68 10.50 4.91
N LYS A 227 14.91 11.59 5.66
CA LYS A 227 15.08 11.57 7.12
C LYS A 227 13.91 10.91 7.85
N TRP A 228 12.66 11.20 7.45
CA TRP A 228 11.48 10.63 8.11
C TRP A 228 11.29 9.14 7.85
N MET A 229 12.06 8.55 6.93
CA MET A 229 12.04 7.13 6.61
C MET A 229 13.19 6.37 7.30
N GLN A 230 14.02 7.01 8.13
CA GLN A 230 15.06 6.30 8.88
C GLN A 230 14.45 5.34 9.90
N THR A 231 15.18 4.28 10.25
CA THR A 231 14.74 3.33 11.27
C THR A 231 14.97 3.81 12.72
N ASN A 232 15.30 5.10 12.90
CA ASN A 232 15.41 5.72 14.23
C ASN A 232 14.05 5.67 14.94
N GLU A 233 14.02 5.23 16.20
CA GLU A 233 12.79 5.13 17.00
C GLU A 233 11.98 6.43 17.07
N ALA A 234 12.63 7.59 16.96
CA ALA A 234 11.96 8.90 16.92
C ALA A 234 11.10 9.13 15.66
N TYR A 235 11.32 8.36 14.60
CA TYR A 235 10.64 8.51 13.30
C TYR A 235 9.78 7.30 12.92
N LEU A 236 9.65 6.30 13.80
CA LEU A 236 8.85 5.12 13.50
C LEU A 236 7.37 5.39 13.71
N ALA A 237 6.55 5.16 12.68
CA ALA A 237 5.10 5.29 12.78
C ALA A 237 4.52 4.44 13.91
N ARG A 238 5.02 3.21 14.10
CA ARG A 238 4.59 2.30 15.17
C ARG A 238 4.79 2.85 16.59
N ASN A 239 5.72 3.79 16.79
CA ASN A 239 5.96 4.43 18.08
C ASN A 239 5.03 5.63 18.33
N LEU A 240 4.29 6.06 17.31
CA LEU A 240 3.37 7.20 17.34
C LEU A 240 1.90 6.77 17.15
N ILE A 241 1.56 5.52 17.45
CA ILE A 241 0.20 4.97 17.32
C ILE A 241 -0.27 4.33 18.62
N GLY A 242 -1.57 4.05 18.71
CA GLY A 242 -2.15 3.30 19.82
C GLY A 242 -1.73 1.82 19.84
N THR A 243 -2.32 1.07 20.76
CA THR A 243 -2.07 -0.37 20.95
C THR A 243 -2.81 -1.26 19.94
N ASN A 244 -3.47 -0.69 18.94
CA ASN A 244 -4.20 -1.42 17.92
C ASN A 244 -4.30 -0.63 16.61
N LEU A 245 -4.67 -1.31 15.52
CA LEU A 245 -4.94 -0.72 14.20
C LEU A 245 -6.43 -0.81 13.85
N ALA A 246 -6.98 0.21 13.20
CA ALA A 246 -8.40 0.25 12.83
C ALA A 246 -8.76 -0.85 11.81
N ALA A 247 -7.88 -1.08 10.83
CA ALA A 247 -7.97 -2.18 9.87
C ALA A 247 -6.76 -3.14 10.02
N PRO A 248 -6.92 -4.44 9.72
CA PRO A 248 -5.77 -5.35 9.70
C PRO A 248 -4.80 -4.94 8.59
N MET A 249 -3.49 -5.01 8.88
CA MET A 249 -2.43 -4.76 7.91
C MET A 249 -1.83 -6.07 7.44
N TYR A 250 -1.90 -6.31 6.14
CA TYR A 250 -1.38 -7.47 5.44
C TYR A 250 -0.07 -7.09 4.77
N VAL A 251 1.04 -7.42 5.44
CA VAL A 251 2.37 -7.02 4.99
C VAL A 251 2.92 -8.05 4.03
N MET A 252 3.08 -7.64 2.79
CA MET A 252 3.59 -8.48 1.72
C MET A 252 4.90 -7.94 1.19
N GLY A 253 5.64 -8.82 0.54
CA GLY A 253 6.97 -8.56 0.03
C GLY A 253 8.07 -9.24 0.83
N GLY A 254 9.30 -8.94 0.45
CA GLY A 254 10.50 -9.37 1.14
C GLY A 254 11.63 -9.72 0.19
N TYR A 255 12.82 -9.20 0.43
CA TYR A 255 13.97 -9.39 -0.48
C TYR A 255 14.38 -10.87 -0.61
N LYS A 256 14.58 -11.33 -1.86
CA LYS A 256 15.35 -12.57 -2.13
C LYS A 256 16.84 -12.36 -1.92
N SER A 257 17.29 -11.14 -2.13
CA SER A 257 18.64 -10.63 -1.90
C SER A 257 18.60 -9.10 -2.04
N PHE A 258 19.62 -8.41 -1.54
CA PHE A 258 19.94 -7.04 -1.98
C PHE A 258 19.86 -6.98 -3.52
N PRO A 259 19.52 -5.82 -4.11
CA PRO A 259 19.55 -5.65 -5.56
C PRO A 259 20.84 -6.27 -6.12
N GLY A 260 20.69 -7.25 -7.01
CA GLY A 260 21.82 -7.82 -7.73
C GLY A 260 22.54 -6.75 -8.53
N VAL A 261 23.52 -7.15 -9.35
CA VAL A 261 24.23 -6.22 -10.25
C VAL A 261 23.24 -5.42 -11.12
N GLU A 262 22.04 -5.96 -11.40
CA GLU A 262 20.95 -5.22 -12.07
C GLU A 262 20.33 -4.09 -11.24
N GLY A 263 20.11 -4.24 -9.93
CA GLY A 263 19.59 -3.16 -9.09
C GLY A 263 20.67 -2.17 -8.63
N ALA A 264 21.93 -2.59 -8.54
CA ALA A 264 23.06 -1.66 -8.45
C ALA A 264 23.26 -0.84 -9.76
N SER A 265 22.84 -1.40 -10.91
CA SER A 265 22.81 -0.68 -12.19
C SER A 265 21.55 0.19 -12.38
N ALA A 266 20.51 -0.02 -11.57
CA ALA A 266 19.33 0.85 -11.52
C ALA A 266 19.59 2.17 -10.78
N GLY A 267 20.68 2.22 -9.98
CA GLY A 267 21.26 3.45 -9.45
C GLY A 267 21.70 4.49 -10.51
N LEU A 268 21.59 4.14 -11.79
CA LEU A 268 21.83 5.03 -12.94
C LEU A 268 20.55 5.51 -13.63
N LEU A 269 19.35 5.12 -13.16
CA LEU A 269 18.08 5.33 -13.86
C LEU A 269 17.00 5.93 -12.96
N THR A 270 17.18 7.17 -12.49
CA THR A 270 16.13 8.21 -12.24
C THR A 270 14.75 7.80 -11.67
N GLY A 271 14.62 6.66 -10.99
CA GLY A 271 13.39 6.12 -10.40
C GLY A 271 13.50 6.10 -8.87
N GLU A 272 12.38 5.94 -8.18
CA GLU A 272 12.27 5.94 -6.71
C GLU A 272 13.06 4.79 -6.07
N ASP A 273 14.38 4.94 -5.99
CA ASP A 273 15.31 3.92 -5.49
C ASP A 273 15.29 3.88 -3.94
N ASP A 274 14.13 3.55 -3.38
CA ASP A 274 13.92 3.29 -1.94
C ASP A 274 14.58 1.97 -1.48
N GLY A 275 15.40 1.36 -2.35
CA GLY A 275 15.86 -0.03 -2.43
C GLY A 275 16.71 -0.60 -1.29
N TYR A 276 16.56 -0.10 -0.08
CA TYR A 276 17.25 -0.57 1.12
C TYR A 276 16.32 -0.77 2.32
N ILE A 277 15.05 -1.07 2.07
CA ILE A 277 14.13 -1.35 3.18
C ILE A 277 14.49 -2.72 3.75
N ASN A 278 14.99 -2.80 4.99
CA ASN A 278 15.27 -4.12 5.58
C ASN A 278 13.95 -4.91 5.72
N LEU A 279 13.98 -6.22 5.43
CA LEU A 279 12.86 -7.14 5.61
C LEU A 279 12.19 -6.98 6.97
N ALA A 280 12.95 -6.76 8.05
CA ALA A 280 12.39 -6.56 9.38
C ALA A 280 11.46 -5.35 9.47
N SER A 281 11.74 -4.29 8.70
CA SER A 281 10.91 -3.10 8.63
C SER A 281 9.65 -3.32 7.79
N GLN A 282 9.79 -3.91 6.59
CA GLN A 282 8.66 -4.24 5.72
C GLN A 282 7.66 -5.15 6.42
N MET A 283 8.17 -6.11 7.17
CA MET A 283 7.36 -7.08 7.87
C MET A 283 6.87 -6.59 9.23
N SER A 284 7.17 -5.35 9.64
CA SER A 284 6.79 -4.80 10.95
C SER A 284 7.16 -5.73 12.12
N CYS A 285 8.42 -6.09 12.24
CA CYS A 285 8.89 -7.02 13.27
C CYS A 285 9.12 -6.32 14.61
N SER A 286 8.92 -7.05 15.71
CA SER A 286 9.20 -6.54 17.05
C SER A 286 10.71 -6.40 17.30
N GLY A 287 11.07 -5.46 18.18
CA GLY A 287 12.47 -5.13 18.48
C GLY A 287 13.08 -4.18 17.46
N SER A 288 14.42 -4.19 17.36
CA SER A 288 15.15 -3.24 16.51
C SER A 288 14.69 -3.32 15.05
N PRO A 289 14.36 -2.19 14.41
CA PRO A 289 14.13 -2.13 12.97
C PRO A 289 15.45 -2.26 12.17
N LYS A 290 16.60 -1.99 12.81
CA LYS A 290 17.96 -2.34 12.36
C LYS A 290 18.30 -3.71 12.91
N ARG A 291 17.90 -4.79 12.25
CA ARG A 291 18.45 -6.12 12.61
C ARG A 291 19.67 -6.40 11.78
N ASN A 292 20.67 -6.98 12.43
CA ASN A 292 21.96 -7.25 11.83
C ASN A 292 21.76 -8.13 10.60
N LEU A 293 22.03 -7.54 9.43
CA LEU A 293 21.94 -8.26 8.16
C LEU A 293 22.68 -9.57 8.24
N TRP A 294 23.80 -9.68 9.00
CA TRP A 294 24.70 -10.85 9.19
C TRP A 294 24.15 -12.04 9.99
N ASP A 295 23.09 -11.83 10.77
CA ASP A 295 22.46 -12.91 11.56
C ASP A 295 21.23 -13.51 10.85
N ASP A 296 20.71 -12.78 9.86
CA ASP A 296 19.39 -12.96 9.29
C ASP A 296 19.38 -13.41 7.82
N LEU A 297 20.48 -13.88 7.20
CA LEU A 297 20.57 -14.45 5.84
C LEU A 297 21.22 -15.86 5.77
N ASN A 298 20.75 -16.68 4.83
CA ASN A 298 21.19 -18.07 4.60
C ASN A 298 22.61 -18.14 3.99
N SER A 299 23.06 -17.07 3.34
CA SER A 299 24.39 -16.98 2.75
C SER A 299 24.72 -15.51 2.42
N TYR A 300 25.86 -15.01 2.89
CA TYR A 300 26.34 -13.67 2.55
C TYR A 300 27.24 -13.71 1.33
N LYS A 301 26.97 -12.82 0.39
CA LYS A 301 27.94 -12.30 -0.56
C LYS A 301 28.19 -10.83 -0.23
N THR A 302 29.33 -10.31 -0.63
CA THR A 302 29.65 -8.88 -0.47
C THR A 302 29.97 -8.27 -1.83
N PHE A 303 29.43 -7.08 -2.10
CA PHE A 303 29.78 -6.26 -3.25
C PHE A 303 30.17 -4.87 -2.74
N LEU A 304 31.41 -4.46 -2.97
CA LEU A 304 31.96 -3.19 -2.45
C LEU A 304 31.78 -3.00 -0.93
N GLY A 305 31.83 -4.08 -0.15
CA GLY A 305 31.62 -4.04 1.31
C GLY A 305 30.16 -4.06 1.74
N ILE A 306 29.21 -4.06 0.80
CA ILE A 306 27.77 -4.21 1.06
C ILE A 306 27.42 -5.69 1.10
N ALA A 307 26.86 -6.16 2.21
CA ALA A 307 26.40 -7.53 2.39
C ALA A 307 25.05 -7.77 1.70
N TYR A 308 24.93 -8.88 0.96
CA TYR A 308 23.70 -9.30 0.29
C TYR A 308 23.46 -10.81 0.32
N GLY A 309 22.19 -11.25 0.33
CA GLY A 309 21.80 -12.66 0.44
C GLY A 309 20.33 -12.88 0.79
N SER A 310 19.87 -14.12 0.80
CA SER A 310 18.47 -14.47 1.09
C SER A 310 18.20 -14.64 2.59
N PRO A 311 17.13 -14.06 3.16
CA PRO A 311 16.92 -14.04 4.60
C PRO A 311 16.65 -15.41 5.26
N THR A 312 17.32 -15.71 6.37
CA THR A 312 16.98 -16.75 7.37
C THR A 312 15.89 -16.29 8.32
N TYR A 313 15.79 -14.98 8.59
CA TYR A 313 14.82 -14.46 9.55
C TYR A 313 13.39 -14.51 9.00
N ARG A 314 12.54 -15.27 9.69
CA ARG A 314 11.09 -15.32 9.45
C ARG A 314 10.38 -14.56 10.56
N CYS A 315 9.95 -13.35 10.25
CA CYS A 315 9.13 -12.53 11.12
C CYS A 315 7.69 -13.04 11.21
N ASN A 316 7.45 -14.15 11.91
CA ASN A 316 6.11 -14.72 12.05
C ASN A 316 5.15 -13.76 12.80
N ASN A 317 3.85 -14.07 12.77
CA ASN A 317 2.83 -13.19 13.36
C ASN A 317 2.97 -13.03 14.88
N SER A 318 3.65 -13.97 15.56
CA SER A 318 3.94 -13.89 16.99
C SER A 318 5.03 -12.87 17.35
N ASN A 319 5.79 -12.37 16.37
CA ASN A 319 6.92 -11.46 16.57
C ASN A 319 6.74 -10.11 15.85
N LYS A 320 5.51 -9.60 15.78
CA LYS A 320 5.21 -8.30 15.15
C LYS A 320 5.36 -7.13 16.13
N GLY A 321 5.90 -6.03 15.63
CA GLY A 321 6.05 -4.77 16.35
C GLY A 321 4.80 -3.89 16.27
N THR A 322 3.92 -4.13 15.29
CA THR A 322 2.63 -3.45 15.17
C THR A 322 1.48 -4.46 15.36
N PRO A 323 0.48 -4.16 16.21
CA PRO A 323 -0.70 -5.01 16.41
C PRO A 323 -1.52 -5.17 15.13
N ARG A 324 -2.28 -6.27 15.01
CA ARG A 324 -3.10 -6.62 13.82
C ARG A 324 -2.35 -6.53 12.48
N THR A 325 -1.05 -6.81 12.52
CA THR A 325 -0.21 -6.93 11.33
C THR A 325 0.08 -8.39 11.04
N TYR A 326 -0.16 -8.83 9.81
CA TYR A 326 -0.07 -10.23 9.40
C TYR A 326 0.98 -10.38 8.30
N ASN A 327 1.95 -11.25 8.55
CA ASN A 327 2.98 -11.62 7.59
C ASN A 327 2.35 -12.39 6.43
N MET A 328 2.47 -11.83 5.24
CA MET A 328 2.14 -12.46 3.97
C MET A 328 3.35 -12.49 3.04
N ALA A 329 4.57 -12.57 3.61
CA ALA A 329 5.82 -12.78 2.89
C ALA A 329 5.65 -13.98 2.00
N SER A 330 5.88 -13.74 0.71
CA SER A 330 5.35 -14.67 -0.26
C SER A 330 5.81 -14.51 -1.69
N VAL A 331 6.47 -13.39 -2.00
CA VAL A 331 7.15 -13.16 -3.26
C VAL A 331 8.49 -12.56 -2.88
N TYR A 332 9.56 -13.32 -3.08
CA TYR A 332 10.91 -12.82 -2.83
C TYR A 332 11.41 -12.09 -4.07
N THR A 333 11.16 -10.78 -4.18
CA THR A 333 11.56 -9.92 -5.33
C THR A 333 12.11 -8.58 -4.88
N ASP A 334 12.64 -7.79 -5.82
CA ASP A 334 13.09 -6.42 -5.55
C ASP A 334 11.89 -5.51 -5.20
N HIS A 335 12.12 -4.47 -4.38
CA HIS A 335 11.11 -3.55 -3.85
C HIS A 335 10.11 -3.06 -4.91
N ASP A 336 10.62 -2.35 -5.92
CA ASP A 336 9.81 -1.80 -7.00
C ASP A 336 9.25 -2.88 -7.94
N ALA A 337 9.86 -4.07 -7.97
CA ALA A 337 9.32 -5.20 -8.73
C ALA A 337 8.00 -5.70 -8.12
N GLU A 338 7.79 -5.55 -6.81
CA GLU A 338 6.51 -5.89 -6.16
C GLU A 338 5.37 -5.02 -6.70
N ARG A 339 5.64 -3.75 -7.02
CA ARG A 339 4.71 -2.84 -7.69
C ARG A 339 4.67 -3.01 -9.22
N ASN A 340 5.78 -3.36 -9.88
CA ASN A 340 5.88 -3.37 -11.34
C ASN A 340 5.39 -4.69 -11.97
N GLY A 341 4.32 -5.28 -11.43
CA GLY A 341 3.75 -6.53 -11.93
C GLY A 341 4.61 -7.77 -11.70
N GLY A 342 5.72 -7.69 -10.96
CA GLY A 342 6.49 -8.82 -10.43
C GLY A 342 6.98 -9.86 -11.43
N ILE A 343 7.57 -10.94 -10.90
CA ILE A 343 7.84 -12.14 -11.69
C ILE A 343 6.48 -12.75 -12.08
N ALA A 344 6.31 -13.19 -13.34
CA ALA A 344 5.03 -13.74 -13.81
C ALA A 344 4.57 -15.01 -13.06
N TYR A 345 5.50 -15.70 -12.38
CA TYR A 345 5.29 -16.93 -11.62
C TYR A 345 6.32 -17.06 -10.48
N PRO A 346 6.25 -16.25 -9.41
CA PRO A 346 7.15 -16.35 -8.28
C PRO A 346 6.87 -17.64 -7.48
N ASP A 347 7.87 -18.12 -6.76
CA ASP A 347 7.66 -19.18 -5.77
C ASP A 347 6.92 -18.62 -4.56
N TYR A 348 5.75 -19.19 -4.28
CA TYR A 348 4.86 -18.78 -3.21
C TYR A 348 5.20 -19.50 -1.91
N THR A 349 5.27 -18.77 -0.79
CA THR A 349 5.19 -19.37 0.54
C THR A 349 3.78 -19.29 1.11
N ASN A 350 3.40 -20.32 1.88
CA ASN A 350 2.15 -20.35 2.61
C ASN A 350 2.07 -19.16 3.57
N ILE A 351 0.89 -18.55 3.62
CA ILE A 351 0.60 -17.44 4.54
C ILE A 351 0.20 -18.06 5.89
N GLU A 352 0.99 -17.78 6.91
CA GLU A 352 0.68 -18.21 8.27
C GLU A 352 -0.37 -17.28 8.87
N ASN A 353 -1.50 -17.82 9.36
CA ASN A 353 -2.53 -17.09 10.10
C ASN A 353 -3.04 -15.80 9.39
N GLY A 354 -3.15 -15.81 8.06
CA GLY A 354 -3.63 -14.70 7.24
C GLY A 354 -4.73 -15.12 6.24
N LEU A 355 -5.10 -14.22 5.33
CA LEU A 355 -6.09 -14.52 4.29
C LEU A 355 -5.61 -15.64 3.35
N SER A 356 -6.55 -16.44 2.83
CA SER A 356 -6.25 -17.48 1.86
C SER A 356 -6.12 -16.87 0.47
N CYS A 357 -4.89 -16.62 0.02
CA CYS A 357 -4.63 -15.82 -1.19
C CYS A 357 -4.20 -16.62 -2.43
N GLY A 358 -4.57 -17.91 -2.49
CA GLY A 358 -4.23 -18.80 -3.59
C GLY A 358 -2.73 -18.90 -3.90
N ASN A 359 -2.41 -19.48 -5.06
CA ASN A 359 -1.05 -19.63 -5.60
C ASN A 359 -1.05 -19.15 -7.07
N GLY A 360 -0.06 -18.35 -7.46
CA GLY A 360 0.43 -18.38 -8.85
C GLY A 360 0.25 -17.16 -9.77
N ARG A 361 0.47 -15.91 -9.34
CA ARG A 361 0.63 -14.74 -10.25
C ARG A 361 1.66 -13.71 -9.73
N ASN A 362 1.48 -12.40 -9.88
CA ASN A 362 2.30 -11.38 -9.23
C ASN A 362 1.63 -10.84 -7.95
N MET A 363 2.24 -9.86 -7.28
CA MET A 363 1.71 -9.25 -6.05
C MET A 363 0.28 -8.71 -6.20
N ALA A 364 0.01 -7.96 -7.28
CA ALA A 364 -1.31 -7.41 -7.58
C ALA A 364 -2.38 -8.50 -7.69
N ALA A 365 -2.13 -9.52 -8.52
CA ALA A 365 -3.07 -10.61 -8.70
C ALA A 365 -3.26 -11.44 -7.43
N ARG A 366 -2.23 -11.56 -6.59
CA ARG A 366 -2.36 -12.22 -5.29
C ARG A 366 -3.30 -11.44 -4.37
N ILE A 367 -3.20 -10.10 -4.34
CA ILE A 367 -4.13 -9.26 -3.58
C ILE A 367 -5.55 -9.51 -4.08
N GLY A 368 -5.78 -9.50 -5.39
CA GLY A 368 -7.09 -9.81 -5.96
C GLY A 368 -7.65 -11.16 -5.47
N ILE A 369 -6.83 -12.22 -5.47
CA ILE A 369 -7.26 -13.52 -4.94
C ILE A 369 -7.53 -13.48 -3.42
N CYS A 370 -6.81 -12.66 -2.64
CA CYS A 370 -7.07 -12.51 -1.21
C CYS A 370 -8.44 -11.87 -0.91
N THR A 371 -8.97 -11.11 -1.86
CA THR A 371 -10.14 -10.25 -1.70
C THR A 371 -11.35 -10.73 -2.50
N GLU A 372 -11.18 -11.75 -3.34
CA GLU A 372 -12.28 -12.57 -3.88
C GLU A 372 -12.93 -13.37 -2.73
N LEU A 373 -14.09 -12.89 -2.24
CA LEU A 373 -14.88 -13.53 -1.18
C LEU A 373 -15.93 -14.51 -1.71
#